data_AF-M1EQP9-F1
#
_entry.id   AF-M1EQP9-F1
#
_cell.length_a   1.000
_cell.length_b   1.000
_cell.length_c   1.000
_cell.angle_alpha   90.00
_cell.angle_beta   90.00
_cell.angle_gamma   90.00
#
_symmetry.space_group_name_H-M   'P 1'
#
loop_
_entity.id
_entity.type
_entity.pdbx_description
1 polymer ?
#
loop_
_entity_poly.entity_id
_entity_poly.type
_entity_poly.pdbx_seq_one_letter_code
_entity_poly.pdbx_strand_id
1 'polypeptide(L)' 'PLLMAARYGHLDMVEFLLEQCSASIEVGGSVNFDGETIEGAPPLWAASAAGHLKVVQSLLNHGASVNNTTLTNSTPLRA' A
#
# COMPACT_ATOMS: atom_id res chain seq x y z
N PRO A 1 -8.81 4.94 -2.02
CA PRO A 1 -9.46 3.60 -1.93
C PRO A 1 -8.45 2.46 -1.85
N LEU A 2 -7.54 2.35 -2.82
CA LEU A 2 -6.53 1.29 -2.88
C LEU A 2 -5.64 1.26 -1.62
N LEU A 3 -5.16 2.43 -1.17
CA LEU A 3 -4.36 2.56 0.06
C LEU A 3 -5.04 1.94 1.29
N MET A 4 -6.34 2.20 1.49
CA MET A 4 -7.08 1.68 2.65
C MET A 4 -7.38 0.19 2.49
N ALA A 5 -7.73 -0.27 1.28
CA ALA A 5 -7.87 -1.71 1.02
C ALA A 5 -6.57 -2.46 1.31
N ALA A 6 -5.42 -1.87 0.92
CA ALA A 6 -4.11 -2.43 1.16
C ALA A 6 -3.76 -2.45 2.66
N ARG A 7 -3.99 -1.34 3.38
CA ARG A 7 -3.76 -1.23 4.82
C ARG A 7 -4.55 -2.24 5.65
N TYR A 8 -5.80 -2.53 5.26
CA TYR A 8 -6.68 -3.45 5.98
C TYR A 8 -6.66 -4.89 5.43
N GLY A 9 -5.84 -5.17 4.42
CA GLY A 9 -5.65 -6.53 3.92
C GLY A 9 -6.79 -7.05 3.04
N HIS A 10 -7.61 -6.17 2.47
CA HIS A 10 -8.75 -6.54 1.63
C HIS A 10 -8.29 -6.89 0.21
N LEU A 11 -7.74 -8.10 0.03
CA LEU A 11 -7.19 -8.57 -1.24
C LEU A 11 -8.16 -8.41 -2.42
N ASP A 12 -9.39 -8.91 -2.28
CA ASP A 12 -10.38 -8.88 -3.36
C ASP A 12 -10.67 -7.43 -3.82
N MET A 13 -10.65 -6.47 -2.89
CA MET A 13 -10.82 -5.06 -3.20
C MET A 13 -9.59 -4.46 -3.85
N VAL A 14 -8.38 -4.89 -3.47
CA VAL A 14 -7.12 -4.47 -4.12
C VAL A 14 -7.12 -4.92 -5.58
N GLU A 15 -7.42 -6.19 -5.83
CA GLU A 15 -7.49 -6.76 -7.18
C GLU A 15 -8.58 -6.07 -8.01
N PHE A 16 -9.79 -5.91 -7.47
CA PHE A 16 -10.87 -5.19 -8.14
C PHE A 16 -10.48 -3.76 -8.52
N LEU A 17 -9.84 -3.02 -7.60
CA LEU A 17 -9.44 -1.63 -7.86
C LEU A 17 -8.34 -1.52 -8.93
N LEU A 18 -7.40 -2.46 -8.96
CA LEU A 18 -6.30 -2.46 -9.92
C LEU A 18 -6.78 -2.90 -11.31
N GLU A 19 -7.57 -3.96 -11.39
CA GLU A 19 -7.96 -4.59 -12.65
C GLU A 19 -9.18 -3.92 -13.30
N GLN A 20 -10.17 -3.55 -12.50
CA GLN A 20 -11.48 -3.08 -13.01
C GLN A 20 -11.62 -1.56 -12.95
N CYS A 21 -10.97 -0.90 -11.99
CA CYS A 21 -11.06 0.55 -11.82
C CYS A 21 -9.83 1.32 -12.31
N SER A 22 -8.80 0.63 -12.82
CA SER A 22 -7.52 1.24 -13.22
C SER A 22 -6.94 2.18 -12.15
N ALA A 23 -7.06 1.79 -10.88
CA ALA A 23 -6.55 2.60 -9.78
C ALA A 23 -5.04 2.77 -9.90
N SER A 24 -4.56 4.00 -9.74
CA SER A 24 -3.12 4.26 -9.76
C SER A 24 -2.45 3.63 -8.53
N ILE A 25 -1.52 2.70 -8.79
CA ILE A 25 -0.88 1.85 -7.79
C ILE A 25 0.10 2.61 -6.88
N GLU A 26 0.61 3.76 -7.34
CA GLU A 26 1.63 4.56 -6.64
C GLU A 26 1.04 5.73 -5.84
N VAL A 27 -0.29 5.90 -5.82
CA VAL A 27 -0.90 7.03 -5.10
C VAL A 27 -0.71 6.86 -3.60
N GLY A 28 0.23 7.63 -3.07
CA GLY A 28 0.47 7.73 -1.64
C GLY A 28 -0.63 8.51 -0.92
N GLY A 29 -0.77 8.25 0.38
CA GLY A 29 -1.67 9.00 1.25
C GLY A 29 -1.32 8.86 2.72
N SER A 30 -2.14 9.44 3.58
CA SER A 30 -1.91 9.45 5.03
C SER A 30 -2.54 8.20 5.66
N VAL A 31 -1.77 7.48 6.47
CA VAL A 31 -2.22 6.32 7.25
C VAL A 31 -1.76 6.44 8.68
N ASN A 32 -2.58 5.98 9.63
CA ASN A 32 -2.21 5.98 11.05
C ASN A 32 -1.69 4.60 11.45
N PHE A 33 -0.55 4.55 12.13
CA PHE A 33 0.00 3.35 12.78
C PHE A 33 0.41 3.73 14.20
N ASP A 34 -0.04 2.95 15.18
CA ASP A 34 0.30 3.14 16.61
C ASP A 34 0.12 4.57 17.16
N GLY A 35 -0.86 5.31 16.63
CA GLY A 35 -1.16 6.69 17.03
C GLY A 35 -0.35 7.75 16.29
N GLU A 36 0.55 7.37 15.39
CA GLU A 36 1.31 8.27 14.53
C GLU A 36 0.74 8.30 13.11
N THR A 37 0.65 9.49 12.54
CA THR A 37 0.26 9.69 11.14
C THR A 37 1.50 9.59 10.25
N ILE A 38 1.48 8.64 9.32
CA ILE A 38 2.49 8.46 8.28
C ILE A 38 1.96 9.08 6.99
N GLU A 39 2.65 10.12 6.52
CA GLU A 39 2.31 10.84 5.31
C GLU A 39 3.00 10.27 4.07
N GLY A 40 2.30 10.31 2.95
CA GLY A 40 2.82 9.86 1.65
C GLY A 40 3.05 8.35 1.56
N ALA A 41 2.40 7.55 2.39
CA ALA A 41 2.54 6.09 2.34
C ALA A 41 1.92 5.51 1.06
N PRO A 42 2.71 4.84 0.20
CA PRO A 42 2.14 4.11 -0.93
C PRO A 42 1.38 2.87 -0.47
N PRO A 43 0.45 2.33 -1.28
CA PRO A 43 -0.33 1.13 -0.93
C PRO A 43 0.55 -0.06 -0.53
N LEU A 44 1.69 -0.26 -1.20
CA LEU A 44 2.64 -1.33 -0.87
C LEU A 44 3.26 -1.15 0.52
N TRP A 45 3.59 0.09 0.90
CA TRP A 45 4.10 0.40 2.24
C TRP A 45 3.06 0.06 3.30
N ALA A 46 1.81 0.48 3.11
CA ALA A 46 0.75 0.24 4.09
C ALA A 46 0.42 -1.25 4.27
N ALA A 47 0.42 -2.03 3.18
CA ALA A 47 0.25 -3.48 3.25
C ALA A 47 1.43 -4.19 3.95
N SER A 48 2.65 -3.68 3.74
CA SER A 48 3.87 -4.23 4.36
C SER A 48 3.89 -3.95 5.86
N ALA A 49 3.64 -2.70 6.27
CA ALA A 49 3.54 -2.29 7.68
C ALA A 49 2.47 -3.10 8.44
N ALA A 50 1.35 -3.41 7.79
CA ALA A 50 0.26 -4.18 8.38
C ALA A 50 0.45 -5.72 8.29
N GLY A 51 1.51 -6.21 7.64
CA GLY A 51 1.82 -7.63 7.53
C GLY A 51 0.91 -8.42 6.58
N HIS A 52 0.27 -7.76 5.61
CA HIS A 52 -0.68 -8.39 4.69
C HIS A 52 0.01 -9.00 3.47
N LEU A 53 0.68 -10.14 3.66
CA LEU A 53 1.51 -10.81 2.64
C LEU A 53 0.82 -10.99 1.27
N LYS A 54 -0.45 -11.44 1.25
CA LYS A 54 -1.17 -11.66 -0.01
C LYS A 54 -1.39 -10.37 -0.80
N VAL A 55 -1.68 -9.27 -0.09
CA VAL A 55 -1.83 -7.94 -0.69
C VAL A 55 -0.48 -7.44 -1.21
N VAL A 56 0.60 -7.62 -0.44
CA VAL A 56 1.96 -7.27 -0.87
C VAL A 56 2.30 -7.98 -2.19
N GLN A 57 2.04 -9.28 -2.28
CA GLN A 57 2.26 -10.04 -3.51
C GLN A 57 1.41 -9.52 -4.68
N SER A 58 0.12 -9.25 -4.45
CA SER A 58 -0.77 -8.74 -5.50
C SER A 58 -0.31 -7.37 -6.02
N LEU A 59 0.07 -6.45 -5.12
CA LEU A 59 0.60 -5.13 -5.51
C LEU A 59 1.91 -5.23 -6.31
N LEU A 60 2.83 -6.11 -5.90
CA LEU A 60 4.08 -6.33 -6.62
C LEU A 60 3.84 -6.95 -8.02
N ASN A 61 2.91 -7.89 -8.12
CA ASN A 61 2.53 -8.49 -9.40
C ASN A 61 1.93 -7.46 -10.38
N HIS A 62 1.29 -6.42 -9.85
CA HIS A 62 0.76 -5.28 -10.62
C HIS A 62 1.80 -4.16 -10.83
N GLY A 63 3.07 -4.38 -10.48
CA GLY A 63 4.16 -3.46 -10.78
C GLY A 63 4.35 -2.33 -9.77
N ALA A 64 3.86 -2.47 -8.54
CA ALA A 64 4.15 -1.51 -7.49
C ALA A 64 5.67 -1.38 -7.26
N SER A 65 6.15 -0.15 -7.13
CA SER A 65 7.55 0.14 -6.87
C SER A 65 7.94 -0.30 -5.46
N VAL A 66 8.78 -1.34 -5.39
CA VAL A 66 9.27 -1.94 -4.13
C VAL A 66 10.03 -0.95 -3.24
N ASN A 67 10.58 0.12 -3.82
CA ASN A 67 11.39 1.11 -3.11
C ASN A 67 10.69 2.46 -2.95
N ASN A 68 9.41 2.60 -3.32
CA ASN A 68 8.72 3.88 -3.17
C ASN A 68 8.52 4.22 -1.69
N THR A 69 8.83 5.47 -1.32
CA THR A 69 8.95 5.86 0.09
C THR A 69 7.81 6.73 0.57
N THR A 70 7.57 6.69 1.89
CA THR A 70 6.83 7.75 2.60
C THR A 70 7.59 9.09 2.53
N LEU A 71 6.97 10.17 3.01
CA LEU A 71 7.64 11.48 3.11
C LEU A 71 8.84 11.48 4.08
N THR A 72 8.91 10.51 4.99
CA THR A 72 10.04 10.32 5.92
C THR A 72 11.10 9.36 5.37
N ASN A 73 11.11 9.10 4.05
CA ASN A 73 12.01 8.17 3.37
C ASN A 73 11.89 6.72 3.89
N SER A 74 10.72 6.32 4.40
CA SER A 74 10.48 4.91 4.74
C SER A 74 10.21 4.10 3.50
N THR A 75 11.00 3.06 3.23
CA THR A 75 10.66 2.04 2.23
C THR A 75 9.65 1.04 2.80
N PRO A 76 8.93 0.29 1.94
CA PRO A 76 8.04 -0.80 2.37
C PRO A 76 8.79 -1.91 3.14
N LEU A 77 10.08 -2.11 2.83
CA LEU A 77 10.93 -3.06 3.57
C LEU A 77 11.25 -2.60 5.01
N ARG A 78 11.27 -1.28 5.26
CA ARG A 78 11.49 -0.69 6.60
C ARG A 78 10.21 -0.58 7.44
N ALA A 79 9.06 -0.73 6.80
CA ALA A 79 7.76 -0.35 7.34
C ALA A 79 7.41 -1.11 8.63
#